data_AF-A0A9K3J3T1-F1
#
_entry.id   AF-A0A9K3J3T1-F1
#
_cell.length_a   1.000
_cell.length_b   1.000
_cell.length_c   1.000
_cell.angle_alpha   90.00
_cell.angle_beta   90.00
_cell.angle_gamma   90.00
#
_symmetry.space_group_name_H-M   'P 1'
#
loop_
_entity.id
_entity.type
_entity.pdbx_description
1 polymer ?
#
loop_
_entity_poly.entity_id
_entity_poly.type
_entity_poly.pdbx_seq_one_letter_code
_entity_poly.pdbx_strand_id
1 'polypeptide(L)' 'MDLQRSRNKRKVIHAIVLQTVWWLWKTRNEKVFRGKLGVIQRIIEEIKEESYQYLKQRSKFKSIQRQQWWDFNFIM' A
#
# COMPACT_ATOMS: atom_id res chain seq x y z
N MET A 1 -14.38 -10.94 -18.97
CA MET A 1 -14.37 -9.73 -18.11
C MET A 1 -13.80 -10.05 -16.73
N ASP A 2 -14.19 -11.16 -16.11
CA ASP A 2 -13.76 -11.56 -14.75
C ASP A 2 -12.28 -11.91 -14.60
N LEU A 3 -11.67 -12.52 -15.64
CA LEU A 3 -10.25 -12.88 -15.63
C LEU A 3 -9.35 -11.64 -15.51
N GLN A 4 -9.71 -10.54 -16.18
CA GLN A 4 -8.95 -9.29 -16.12
C GLN A 4 -9.07 -8.61 -14.75
N ARG A 5 -10.28 -8.62 -14.17
CA ARG A 5 -10.54 -8.12 -12.81
C ARG A 5 -9.73 -8.90 -11.76
N SER A 6 -9.68 -10.22 -11.88
CA SER A 6 -8.85 -11.10 -11.05
C SER A 6 -7.35 -10.77 -11.18
N ARG A 7 -6.86 -10.55 -12.40
CA ARG A 7 -5.46 -10.15 -12.65
C ARG A 7 -5.12 -8.79 -12.03
N ASN A 8 -5.99 -7.79 -12.19
CA ASN A 8 -5.80 -6.46 -11.60
C ASN A 8 -5.75 -6.54 -10.06
N LYS A 9 -6.63 -7.34 -9.45
CA LYS A 9 -6.65 -7.56 -8.00
C LYS A 9 -5.35 -8.17 -7.47
N ARG A 10 -4.80 -9.16 -8.17
CA ARG A 10 -3.50 -9.75 -7.82
C ARG A 10 -2.36 -8.73 -7.89
N LYS A 11 -2.33 -7.88 -8.93
CA LYS A 11 -1.32 -6.82 -9.07
C LYS A 11 -1.41 -5.80 -7.93
N VAL A 12 -2.61 -5.39 -7.55
CA VAL A 12 -2.83 -4.48 -6.42
C VAL A 12 -2.36 -5.08 -5.11
N ILE A 13 -2.75 -6.32 -4.80
CA ILE A 13 -2.30 -7.01 -3.57
C ILE A 13 -0.77 -7.11 -3.56
N HIS A 14 -0.17 -7.49 -4.69
CA HIS A 14 1.28 -7.57 -4.82
C HIS A 14 1.97 -6.22 -4.54
N ALA A 15 1.44 -5.11 -5.07
CA ALA A 15 1.96 -3.77 -4.78
C ALA A 15 1.86 -3.40 -3.29
N ILE A 16 0.74 -3.72 -2.62
CA ILE A 16 0.58 -3.51 -1.18
C ILE A 16 1.60 -4.34 -0.38
N VAL A 17 1.83 -5.60 -0.76
CA VAL A 17 2.83 -6.47 -0.13
C VAL A 17 4.23 -5.89 -0.29
N LEU A 18 4.61 -5.45 -1.49
CA LEU A 18 5.91 -4.80 -1.71
C LEU A 18 6.07 -3.53 -0.86
N GLN A 19 5.03 -2.69 -0.79
CA GLN A 19 5.05 -1.49 0.05
C GLN A 19 5.21 -1.82 1.54
N THR A 20 4.54 -2.89 2.00
CA THR A 20 4.63 -3.37 3.38
C THR A 20 6.04 -3.87 3.70
N VAL A 21 6.63 -4.68 2.82
CA VAL A 21 8.00 -5.20 3.00
C VAL A 21 9.02 -4.06 3.01
N TRP A 22 8.86 -3.07 2.13
CA TRP A 22 9.70 -1.87 2.13
C TRP A 22 9.63 -1.11 3.46
N TRP A 23 8.43 -0.90 4.00
CA TRP A 23 8.24 -0.25 5.29
C TRP A 23 8.84 -1.04 6.45
N LEU A 24 8.69 -2.36 6.47
CA LEU A 24 9.32 -3.22 7.47
C LEU A 24 10.85 -3.10 7.45
N TRP A 25 11.44 -3.13 6.26
CA TRP A 25 12.89 -2.93 6.08
C TRP A 25 13.33 -1.55 6.56
N LYS A 26 12.60 -0.49 6.19
CA LYS A 26 12.88 0.89 6.59
C LYS A 26 12.77 1.07 8.11
N THR A 27 11.70 0.59 8.73
CA THR A 27 11.50 0.63 10.19
C THR A 27 12.60 -0.13 10.92
N ARG A 28 12.98 -1.31 10.45
CA ARG A 28 14.10 -2.08 11.04
C ARG A 28 15.40 -1.28 10.99
N ASN A 29 15.69 -0.61 9.88
CA ASN A 29 16.90 0.19 9.74
C ASN A 29 16.88 1.45 10.61
N GLU A 30 15.75 2.16 10.69
CA GLU A 30 15.62 3.29 11.62
C GLU A 30 15.82 2.84 13.08
N LYS A 31 15.33 1.65 13.46
CA LYS A 31 15.56 1.07 14.79
C LYS A 31 17.03 0.75 15.04
N VAL A 32 17.68 0.04 14.11
CA VAL A 32 19.06 -0.44 14.27
C VAL A 32 20.08 0.71 14.21
N PHE A 33 19.93 1.64 13.27
CA PHE A 33 20.93 2.67 13.02
C PHE A 33 20.65 4.01 13.70
N ARG A 34 19.40 4.26 14.12
CA ARG A 34 19.00 5.55 14.71
C ARG A 34 18.29 5.42 16.05
N GLY A 35 18.18 4.20 16.58
CA GLY A 35 17.54 3.93 17.88
C GLY A 35 16.05 4.28 17.94
N LYS A 36 15.39 4.52 16.79
CA LYS A 36 13.97 4.91 16.78
C LYS A 36 13.07 3.70 16.95
N LEU A 37 12.08 3.81 17.83
CA LEU A 37 11.00 2.83 17.93
C LEU A 37 9.89 3.20 16.94
N GLY A 38 9.56 2.27 16.04
CA GLY A 38 8.44 2.44 15.13
C GLY A 38 7.11 2.15 15.83
N VAL A 39 6.16 3.08 15.73
CA VAL A 39 4.78 2.85 16.19
C VAL A 39 4.04 2.10 15.09
N ILE A 40 3.60 0.86 15.37
CA ILE A 40 2.95 -0.03 14.39
C ILE A 40 1.78 0.66 13.71
N GLN A 41 0.93 1.36 14.46
CA GLN A 41 -0.24 2.04 13.94
C GLN A 41 0.12 3.11 12.90
N ARG A 42 1.17 3.90 13.17
CA ARG A 42 1.70 4.88 12.22
C ARG A 42 2.25 4.21 10.96
N ILE A 43 2.97 3.10 11.10
CA ILE A 43 3.50 2.35 9.94
C ILE A 43 2.36 1.85 9.06
N ILE A 44 1.26 1.36 9.65
CA ILE A 44 0.08 0.91 8.89
C ILE A 44 -0.54 2.08 8.12
N GLU A 45 -0.70 3.24 8.76
CA GLU A 45 -1.22 4.45 8.11
C GLU A 45 -0.32 4.92 6.96
N GLU A 46 1.00 4.90 7.16
CA GLU A 46 1.98 5.26 6.14
C GLU A 46 1.95 4.29 4.95
N ILE A 47 1.81 2.97 5.19
CA ILE A 47 1.63 1.97 4.12
C ILE A 47 0.33 2.23 3.35
N LYS A 48 -0.79 2.48 4.03
CA LYS A 48 -2.09 2.76 3.39
C LYS A 48 -2.04 4.04 2.55
N GLU A 49 -1.40 5.09 3.05
CA GLU A 49 -1.26 6.36 2.32
C GLU A 49 -0.33 6.21 1.12
N GLU A 50 0.89 5.67 1.30
CA GLU A 50 1.84 5.55 0.20
C GLU A 50 1.32 4.60 -0.89
N SER A 51 0.70 3.47 -0.54
CA SER A 51 0.11 2.56 -1.53
C SER A 51 -1.03 3.22 -2.33
N TYR A 52 -1.83 4.08 -1.71
CA TYR A 52 -2.85 4.88 -2.40
C TYR A 52 -2.21 5.90 -3.35
N GLN A 53 -1.16 6.60 -2.92
CA GLN A 53 -0.43 7.54 -3.78
C GLN A 53 0.17 6.84 -5.01
N TYR A 54 0.76 5.66 -4.82
CA TYR A 54 1.26 4.82 -5.91
C TYR A 54 0.15 4.47 -6.91
N LEU A 55 -1.04 4.08 -6.43
CA LEU A 55 -2.19 3.81 -7.29
C LEU A 55 -2.57 5.05 -8.12
N LYS A 56 -2.69 6.22 -7.48
CA LYS A 56 -3.12 7.46 -8.16
C LYS A 56 -2.12 7.96 -9.19
N GLN A 57 -0.83 7.81 -8.91
CA GLN A 57 0.25 8.30 -9.76
C GLN A 57 0.61 7.32 -10.88
N ARG A 58 0.55 6.01 -10.63
CA ARG A 58 1.11 4.98 -11.53
C ARG A 58 0.10 4.01 -12.13
N SER A 59 -1.20 4.17 -11.84
CA SER A 59 -2.25 3.31 -12.42
C SER A 59 -3.29 4.10 -13.22
N LYS A 60 -4.10 3.37 -13.98
CA LYS A 60 -5.28 3.91 -14.69
C LYS A 60 -6.47 4.13 -13.75
N PHE A 61 -6.41 3.66 -12.50
CA PHE A 61 -7.53 3.69 -11.54
C PHE A 61 -7.60 5.01 -10.76
N LYS A 62 -7.63 6.13 -11.48
CA LYS A 62 -7.62 7.47 -10.86
C LYS A 62 -8.93 7.84 -10.17
N SER A 63 -10.03 7.15 -10.45
CA SER A 63 -11.34 7.40 -9.85
C SER A 63 -11.52 6.78 -8.46
N ILE A 64 -10.67 5.83 -8.06
CA ILE A 64 -10.74 5.22 -6.74
C ILE A 64 -10.45 6.29 -5.69
N GLN A 65 -11.37 6.45 -4.75
CA GLN A 65 -11.22 7.37 -3.63
C GLN A 65 -10.35 6.75 -2.53
N ARG A 66 -9.74 7.61 -1.72
CA ARG A 66 -8.87 7.18 -0.62
C ARG A 66 -9.56 6.21 0.34
N GLN A 67 -10.76 6.55 0.79
CA GLN A 67 -11.50 5.71 1.74
C GLN A 67 -11.83 4.34 1.13
N GLN A 68 -12.29 4.32 -0.13
CA GLN A 68 -12.54 3.07 -0.86
C GLN A 68 -11.29 2.19 -0.92
N TRP A 69 -10.11 2.77 -1.21
CA TRP A 69 -8.84 2.05 -1.18
C TRP A 69 -8.50 1.51 0.20
N TRP A 70 -8.63 2.34 1.24
CA TRP A 70 -8.30 2.01 2.63
C TRP A 70 -9.18 0.88 3.18
N ASP A 71 -10.45 0.85 2.79
CA ASP A 71 -11.42 -0.19 3.15
C ASP A 71 -11.36 -1.40 2.20
N PHE A 72 -10.46 -1.35 1.20
CA PHE A 72 -10.34 -2.33 0.12
C PHE A 72 -11.67 -2.62 -0.60
N ASN A 73 -12.53 -1.60 -0.69
CA ASN A 73 -13.87 -1.65 -1.26
C ASN A 73 -13.96 -0.76 -2.51
N PHE A 74 -13.44 -1.28 -3.63
CA PHE A 74 -13.43 -0.58 -4.92
C PHE A 74 -13.55 -1.55 -6.10
N ILE A 75 -13.93 -0.99 -7.24
CA ILE A 75 -14.00 -1.70 -8.52
C ILE A 75 -12.79 -1.30 -9.37
N MET A 76 -12.13 -2.29 -9.96
CA MET A 76 -11.01 -2.18 -10.91
C MET A 76 -11.43 -2.68 -12.28
#